data_AF-A0A8J3HPP2-F1
#
_entry.id   AF-A0A8J3HPP2-F1
#
_cell.length_a   1.000
_cell.length_b   1.000
_cell.length_c   1.000
_cell.angle_alpha   90.00
_cell.angle_beta   90.00
_cell.angle_gamma   90.00
#
_symmetry.space_group_name_H-M   'P 1'
#
loop_
_entity.id
_entity.type
_entity.pdbx_description
1 polymer ?
#
loop_
_entity_poly.entity_id
_entity_poly.type
_entity_poly.pdbx_seq_one_letter_code
_entity_poly.pdbx_strand_id
1 'polypeptide(L)'
;MILNVFFRDGGASRGKWHHGETRHEMLDLVSRVMANLAFEDSASPWVSPGEDAWFCFAETRYENEGDEIARRPTSFLRVSVNRSTQFGALIWFAEGEPLRDSDGYGDIWVSENPVPPSFDPRVVADPGFPTFHSPRSTIQVSEVENALLEFCRAGTGRRPQSIQWAEGDLAGRRADETRSDVVDGICFVDDPWA
;
A
#
# COMPACT_ATOMS: atom_id res chain seq x y z
N MET A 1 12.24 -12.64 14.33
CA MET A 1 11.15 -11.72 14.00
C MET A 1 10.32 -12.38 12.92
N ILE A 2 9.01 -12.39 13.09
CA ILE A 2 8.05 -13.05 12.19
C ILE A 2 7.49 -11.99 11.26
N LEU A 3 7.51 -12.24 9.95
CA LEU A 3 6.80 -11.42 8.99
C LEU A 3 5.33 -11.82 9.03
N ASN A 4 4.44 -10.88 9.32
CA ASN A 4 3.00 -11.04 9.21
C ASN A 4 2.52 -10.26 7.98
N VAL A 5 1.71 -10.90 7.14
CA VAL A 5 1.17 -10.31 5.91
C VAL A 5 -0.34 -10.53 5.86
N PHE A 6 -1.12 -9.45 5.86
CA PHE A 6 -2.57 -9.51 5.66
C PHE A 6 -2.90 -9.20 4.20
N PHE A 7 -3.58 -10.12 3.53
CA PHE A 7 -4.12 -9.90 2.19
C PHE A 7 -5.22 -10.92 1.89
N ARG A 8 -5.93 -10.73 0.78
CA ARG A 8 -6.93 -11.68 0.28
C ARG A 8 -6.28 -12.60 -0.76
N ASP A 9 -6.40 -13.90 -0.51
CA ASP A 9 -5.85 -14.92 -1.40
C ASP A 9 -6.90 -15.31 -2.45
N GLY A 10 -6.53 -15.22 -3.73
CA GLY A 10 -7.26 -15.66 -4.92
C GLY A 10 -8.74 -16.02 -4.77
N GLY A 11 -9.61 -15.01 -4.62
CA GLY A 11 -11.07 -15.18 -4.59
C GLY A 11 -11.70 -15.44 -3.21
N ALA A 12 -10.92 -15.38 -2.13
CA ALA A 12 -11.45 -15.46 -0.77
C ALA A 12 -12.34 -14.25 -0.42
N SER A 13 -13.49 -14.52 0.23
CA SER A 13 -14.43 -13.48 0.63
C SER A 13 -13.95 -12.59 1.79
N ARG A 14 -12.84 -12.94 2.47
CA ARG A 14 -12.23 -12.15 3.55
C ARG A 14 -10.71 -12.27 3.53
N GLY A 15 -10.04 -11.19 3.94
CA GLY A 15 -8.59 -11.20 4.16
C GLY A 15 -8.22 -12.04 5.36
N LYS A 16 -6.98 -12.51 5.40
CA LYS A 16 -6.44 -13.25 6.55
C LYS A 16 -4.95 -12.98 6.71
N TRP A 17 -4.46 -13.18 7.92
CA TRP A 17 -3.04 -13.12 8.21
C TRP A 17 -2.31 -14.37 7.70
N HIS A 18 -1.16 -14.12 7.08
CA HIS A 18 -0.17 -15.11 6.67
C HIS A 18 1.16 -14.79 7.34
N HIS A 19 2.00 -15.80 7.56
CA HIS A 19 3.26 -15.62 8.29
C HIS A 19 4.44 -16.28 7.59
N GLY A 20 5.60 -15.65 7.69
CA GLY A 20 6.89 -16.20 7.27
C GLY A 20 7.93 -16.02 8.36
N GLU A 21 8.59 -17.11 8.74
CA GLU A 21 9.65 -17.12 9.75
C GLU A 21 11.02 -17.34 9.12
N THR A 22 11.05 -18.03 7.99
CA THR A 22 12.24 -18.24 7.18
C THR A 22 12.25 -17.31 5.98
N ARG A 23 13.45 -17.05 5.45
CA ARG A 23 13.62 -16.26 4.23
C ARG A 23 12.82 -16.84 3.06
N HIS A 24 12.75 -18.16 2.94
CA HIS A 24 12.01 -18.80 1.85
C HIS A 24 10.51 -18.51 1.95
N GLU A 25 9.92 -18.68 3.14
CA GLU A 25 8.50 -18.37 3.37
C GLU A 25 8.17 -16.90 3.12
N MET A 26 9.07 -15.97 3.53
CA MET A 26 8.88 -14.54 3.26
C MET A 26 8.86 -14.24 1.75
N LEU A 27 9.77 -14.86 0.98
CA LEU A 27 9.82 -14.71 -0.48
C LEU A 27 8.58 -15.30 -1.17
N ASP A 28 8.10 -16.44 -0.66
CA ASP A 28 6.87 -17.05 -1.14
C ASP A 28 5.66 -16.16 -0.87
N LEU A 29 5.62 -15.47 0.27
CA LEU A 29 4.57 -14.50 0.58
C LEU A 29 4.61 -13.27 -0.34
N VAL A 30 5.79 -12.71 -0.59
CA VAL A 30 5.96 -11.61 -1.57
C VAL A 30 5.44 -12.05 -2.94
N SER A 31 5.86 -13.22 -3.41
CA SER A 31 5.44 -13.77 -4.70
C SER A 31 3.92 -13.93 -4.77
N ARG A 32 3.29 -14.44 -3.70
CA ARG A 32 1.84 -14.61 -3.62
C ARG A 32 1.10 -13.28 -3.62
N VAL A 33 1.57 -12.28 -2.87
CA VAL A 33 0.97 -10.94 -2.86
C VAL A 33 1.02 -10.32 -4.25
N MET A 34 2.21 -10.28 -4.88
CA MET A 34 2.39 -9.69 -6.20
C MET A 34 1.57 -10.40 -7.29
N ALA A 35 1.36 -11.71 -7.14
CA ALA A 35 0.59 -12.51 -8.09
C ALA A 35 -0.93 -12.47 -7.86
N ASN A 36 -1.42 -12.16 -6.66
CA ASN A 36 -2.84 -12.35 -6.31
C ASN A 36 -3.58 -11.08 -5.92
N LEU A 37 -2.89 -9.96 -5.62
CA LEU A 37 -3.58 -8.71 -5.33
C LEU A 37 -4.52 -8.32 -6.47
N ALA A 38 -5.80 -8.22 -6.15
CA ALA A 38 -6.79 -7.70 -7.07
C ALA A 38 -6.47 -6.24 -7.37
N PHE A 39 -6.62 -5.86 -8.63
CA PHE A 39 -6.52 -4.49 -9.07
C PHE A 39 -7.89 -4.02 -9.56
N GLU A 40 -8.02 -2.72 -9.82
CA GLU A 40 -9.27 -2.18 -10.31
C GLU A 40 -9.72 -2.89 -11.59
N ASP A 41 -10.91 -3.49 -11.54
CA ASP A 41 -11.57 -4.06 -12.72
C ASP A 41 -12.59 -3.06 -13.27
N SER A 42 -12.15 -2.27 -14.23
CA SER A 42 -13.00 -1.29 -14.93
C SER A 42 -14.06 -1.94 -15.85
N ALA A 43 -13.97 -3.25 -16.11
CA ALA A 43 -14.97 -3.98 -16.89
C ALA A 43 -16.10 -4.57 -16.01
N SER A 44 -15.93 -4.56 -14.69
CA SER A 44 -16.95 -5.02 -13.76
C SER A 44 -18.12 -4.03 -13.67
N PRO A 45 -19.39 -4.50 -13.70
CA PRO A 45 -20.56 -3.64 -13.46
C PRO A 45 -20.67 -3.17 -12.00
N TRP A 46 -19.85 -3.73 -11.10
CA TRP A 46 -19.76 -3.37 -9.68
C TRP A 46 -18.41 -2.72 -9.39
N VAL A 47 -18.39 -1.73 -8.49
CA VAL A 47 -17.15 -1.08 -8.05
C VAL A 47 -16.26 -2.12 -7.37
N SER A 48 -15.15 -2.44 -8.03
CA SER A 48 -14.09 -3.29 -7.51
C SER A 48 -12.79 -2.49 -7.61
N PRO A 49 -12.43 -1.70 -6.57
CA PRO A 49 -11.31 -0.77 -6.65
C PRO A 49 -9.96 -1.49 -6.66
N GLY A 50 -9.94 -2.77 -6.29
CA GLY A 50 -8.74 -3.56 -6.06
C GLY A 50 -8.57 -3.89 -4.57
N GLU A 51 -7.41 -4.41 -4.23
CA GLU A 51 -7.03 -4.83 -2.89
C GLU A 51 -5.62 -4.35 -2.55
N ASP A 52 -5.30 -4.36 -1.27
CA ASP A 52 -4.00 -4.06 -0.72
C ASP A 52 -3.49 -5.23 0.15
N ALA A 53 -2.19 -5.22 0.41
CA ALA A 53 -1.54 -6.14 1.34
C ALA A 53 -0.80 -5.34 2.41
N TRP A 54 -0.85 -5.82 3.65
CA TRP A 54 -0.23 -5.16 4.80
C TRP A 54 0.87 -6.05 5.36
N PHE A 55 2.10 -5.56 5.33
CA PHE A 55 3.29 -6.25 5.84
C PHE A 55 3.71 -5.61 7.16
N CYS A 56 3.97 -6.42 8.17
CA CYS A 56 4.61 -5.94 9.39
C CYS A 56 5.48 -7.04 10.01
N PHE A 57 6.43 -6.63 10.86
CA PHE A 57 7.26 -7.54 11.62
C PHE A 57 6.85 -7.52 13.09
N ALA A 58 6.71 -8.70 13.70
CA ALA A 58 6.38 -8.83 15.11
C ALA A 58 7.11 -10.04 15.74
N GLU A 59 7.07 -10.15 17.07
CA GLU A 59 7.60 -11.32 17.78
C GLU A 59 6.68 -12.55 17.69
N THR A 60 5.41 -12.35 17.33
CA THR A 60 4.39 -13.41 17.29
C THR A 60 3.61 -13.39 15.97
N ARG A 61 2.99 -14.53 15.65
CA ARG A 61 2.11 -14.69 14.49
C ARG A 61 0.76 -14.04 14.78
N TYR A 62 0.26 -13.23 13.85
CA TYR A 62 -1.12 -12.75 13.91
C TYR A 62 -2.04 -13.83 13.35
N GLU A 63 -3.10 -14.14 14.10
CA GLU A 63 -4.06 -15.19 13.75
C GLU A 63 -5.43 -14.59 13.43
N ASN A 64 -5.81 -13.54 14.16
CA ASN A 64 -7.10 -12.88 14.03
C ASN A 64 -6.94 -11.41 13.66
N GLU A 65 -7.97 -10.87 13.02
CA GLU A 65 -8.14 -9.43 12.85
C GLU A 65 -8.17 -8.75 14.24
N GLY A 66 -7.43 -7.67 14.43
CA GLY A 66 -7.26 -6.99 15.71
C GLY A 66 -6.05 -7.44 16.54
N ASP A 67 -5.36 -8.52 16.15
CA ASP A 67 -4.09 -8.91 16.79
C ASP A 67 -3.03 -7.81 16.66
N GLU A 68 -3.07 -7.06 15.56
CA GLU A 68 -2.21 -5.92 15.30
C GLU A 68 -2.39 -4.79 16.34
N ILE A 69 -3.63 -4.53 16.78
CA ILE A 69 -3.93 -3.50 17.78
C ILE A 69 -3.39 -3.90 19.15
N ALA A 70 -3.52 -5.18 19.51
CA ALA A 70 -3.07 -5.70 20.79
C ALA A 70 -1.54 -5.79 20.89
N ARG A 71 -0.87 -6.05 19.76
CA ARG A 71 0.55 -6.42 19.73
C ARG A 71 1.45 -5.32 19.17
N ARG A 72 0.85 -4.22 18.68
CA ARG A 72 1.48 -2.96 18.28
C ARG A 72 2.76 -3.17 17.46
N PRO A 73 2.64 -3.58 16.19
CA PRO A 73 3.80 -3.60 15.33
C PRO A 73 4.38 -2.17 15.28
N THR A 74 5.70 -2.06 15.26
CA THR A 74 6.37 -0.76 15.25
C THR A 74 6.11 0.01 13.95
N SER A 75 5.73 -0.71 12.89
CA SER A 75 5.43 -0.15 11.58
C SER A 75 4.72 -1.14 10.67
N PHE A 76 4.06 -0.59 9.65
CA PHE A 76 3.44 -1.30 8.55
C PHE A 76 4.01 -0.82 7.23
N LEU A 77 4.08 -1.75 6.28
CA LEU A 77 4.28 -1.47 4.86
C LEU A 77 3.06 -2.00 4.10
N ARG A 78 2.27 -1.08 3.56
CA ARG A 78 1.08 -1.36 2.78
C ARG A 78 1.41 -1.29 1.30
N VAL A 79 0.88 -2.25 0.54
CA VAL A 79 1.20 -2.42 -0.88
C VAL A 79 -0.07 -2.59 -1.69
N SER A 80 -0.14 -1.87 -2.81
CA SER A 80 -1.18 -2.02 -3.82
C SER A 80 -0.54 -2.08 -5.20
N VAL A 81 -1.13 -2.87 -6.10
CA VAL A 81 -0.64 -2.99 -7.48
C VAL A 81 -1.81 -2.93 -8.46
N ASN A 82 -1.63 -2.25 -9.58
CA ASN A 82 -2.47 -2.36 -10.76
C ASN A 82 -1.68 -2.99 -11.91
N ARG A 83 -1.91 -4.28 -12.13
CA ARG A 83 -1.20 -5.07 -13.14
C ARG A 83 -1.64 -4.75 -14.56
N SER A 84 -2.80 -4.13 -14.77
CA SER A 84 -3.20 -3.69 -16.11
C SER A 84 -2.36 -2.49 -16.58
N THR A 85 -1.97 -1.61 -15.66
CA THR A 85 -1.15 -0.43 -15.94
C THR A 85 0.34 -0.64 -15.65
N GLN A 86 0.71 -1.74 -14.98
CA GLN A 86 2.08 -2.07 -14.53
C GLN A 86 2.64 -1.10 -13.47
N PHE A 87 1.75 -0.41 -12.75
CA PHE A 87 2.10 0.44 -11.61
C PHE A 87 1.67 -0.17 -10.29
N GLY A 88 2.33 0.22 -9.21
CA GLY A 88 1.91 -0.03 -7.85
C GLY A 88 2.33 1.12 -6.95
N ALA A 89 2.01 1.02 -5.66
CA ALA A 89 2.34 2.03 -4.69
C ALA A 89 2.55 1.41 -3.32
N LEU A 90 3.33 2.12 -2.51
CA LEU A 90 3.67 1.73 -1.15
C LEU A 90 3.28 2.85 -0.20
N ILE A 91 2.69 2.49 0.94
CA ILE A 91 2.51 3.37 2.09
C ILE A 91 3.21 2.72 3.27
N TRP A 92 4.17 3.41 3.86
CA TRP A 92 4.80 3.00 5.09
C TRP A 92 4.35 3.89 6.22
N PHE A 93 4.02 3.31 7.37
CA PHE A 93 3.74 4.10 8.56
C PHE A 93 4.15 3.41 9.85
N ALA A 94 4.50 4.21 10.86
CA ALA A 94 4.81 3.73 12.20
C ALA A 94 3.59 3.86 13.12
N GLU A 95 3.32 2.85 13.94
CA GLU A 95 2.40 2.96 15.08
C GLU A 95 3.21 2.93 16.37
N GLY A 96 3.30 4.07 17.09
CA GLY A 96 4.00 4.14 18.36
C GLY A 96 4.56 5.52 18.70
N GLU A 97 5.36 5.59 19.77
CA GLU A 97 6.23 6.74 20.03
C GLU A 97 7.14 6.95 18.81
N PRO A 98 7.36 8.21 18.37
CA PRO A 98 8.16 8.49 17.20
C PRO A 98 9.49 7.74 17.32
N LEU A 99 9.87 7.03 16.25
CA LEU A 99 11.24 6.55 16.12
C LEU A 99 12.12 7.78 16.38
N ARG A 100 12.89 7.76 17.48
CA ARG A 100 13.45 8.93 18.19
C ARG A 100 14.30 9.92 17.38
N ASP A 101 14.38 9.75 16.07
CA ASP A 101 15.16 10.53 15.11
C ASP A 101 14.32 11.09 13.93
N SER A 102 12.98 11.12 13.99
CA SER A 102 12.16 11.69 12.90
C SER A 102 11.74 13.16 13.15
N ASP A 103 12.47 14.09 12.52
CA ASP A 103 12.25 15.54 12.54
C ASP A 103 11.07 16.01 11.65
N GLY A 104 9.89 15.41 11.74
CA GLY A 104 8.79 15.79 10.85
C GLY A 104 7.43 15.24 11.24
N TYR A 105 6.39 16.06 11.05
CA TYR A 105 4.98 15.67 11.10
C TYR A 105 4.68 14.69 9.96
N GLY A 106 4.94 13.41 10.16
CA GLY A 106 4.60 12.41 9.17
C GLY A 106 5.12 11.04 9.58
N ASP A 107 4.39 10.35 10.45
CA ASP A 107 4.58 8.92 10.63
C ASP A 107 4.14 8.13 9.39
N ILE A 108 3.65 8.79 8.34
CA ILE A 108 3.17 8.19 7.10
C ILE A 108 4.00 8.70 5.91
N TRP A 109 4.49 7.74 5.13
CA TRP A 109 5.32 7.96 3.95
C TRP A 109 4.73 7.19 2.78
N VAL A 110 4.74 7.79 1.60
CA VAL A 110 4.31 7.15 0.35
C VAL A 110 5.50 6.98 -0.58
N SER A 111 5.48 5.97 -1.44
CA SER A 111 6.47 5.84 -2.51
C SER A 111 6.51 7.14 -3.33
N GLU A 112 7.68 7.54 -3.77
CA GLU A 112 7.87 8.70 -4.63
C GLU A 112 8.24 8.24 -6.04
N ASN A 113 7.51 8.74 -7.03
CA ASN A 113 7.87 8.62 -8.42
C ASN A 113 8.34 9.97 -8.98
N PRO A 114 9.64 10.13 -9.28
CA PRO A 114 10.18 11.37 -9.85
C PRO A 114 9.74 11.61 -11.31
N VAL A 115 9.25 10.57 -11.99
CA VAL A 115 8.76 10.62 -13.38
C VAL A 115 7.36 10.00 -13.43
N PRO A 116 6.36 10.68 -12.84
CA PRO A 116 5.00 10.16 -12.76
C PRO A 116 4.39 9.96 -14.16
N PRO A 117 3.52 8.95 -14.35
CA PRO A 117 2.76 8.82 -15.59
C PRO A 117 1.85 10.03 -15.80
N SER A 118 1.59 10.38 -17.07
CA SER A 118 0.68 11.47 -17.45
C SER A 118 -0.80 11.08 -17.35
N PHE A 119 -1.10 9.92 -16.79
CA PHE A 119 -2.44 9.36 -16.63
C PHE A 119 -2.57 8.80 -15.21
N ASP A 120 -3.80 8.65 -14.71
CA ASP A 120 -4.08 7.99 -13.43
C ASP A 120 -3.91 6.46 -13.58
N PRO A 121 -2.93 5.83 -12.90
CA PRO A 121 -2.70 4.39 -13.01
C PRO A 121 -3.72 3.53 -12.29
N ARG A 122 -4.66 4.15 -11.56
CA ARG A 122 -5.74 3.48 -10.81
C ARG A 122 -5.19 2.44 -9.84
N VAL A 123 -4.16 2.80 -9.08
CA VAL A 123 -3.64 1.99 -7.99
C VAL A 123 -4.43 2.33 -6.73
N VAL A 124 -5.11 1.34 -6.14
CA VAL A 124 -5.97 1.56 -4.98
C VAL A 124 -5.19 2.02 -3.75
N ALA A 125 -5.61 3.12 -3.16
CA ALA A 125 -5.10 3.63 -1.90
C ALA A 125 -5.96 3.22 -0.71
N ASP A 126 -7.26 2.96 -0.88
CA ASP A 126 -8.12 2.39 0.18
C ASP A 126 -9.23 1.53 -0.45
N PRO A 127 -9.20 0.19 -0.30
CA PRO A 127 -10.26 -0.67 -0.80
C PRO A 127 -11.63 -0.45 -0.12
N GLY A 128 -11.65 0.02 1.13
CA GLY A 128 -12.87 0.31 1.89
C GLY A 128 -13.49 1.65 1.51
N PHE A 129 -12.67 2.61 1.10
CA PHE A 129 -13.08 3.90 0.54
C PHE A 129 -12.37 4.09 -0.80
N PRO A 130 -12.99 3.72 -1.95
CA PRO A 130 -12.32 3.50 -3.25
C PRO A 130 -11.60 4.76 -3.77
N THR A 131 -10.44 5.01 -3.19
CA THR A 131 -9.53 6.11 -3.43
C THR A 131 -8.30 5.53 -4.09
N PHE A 132 -7.66 6.34 -4.93
CA PHE A 132 -6.51 5.92 -5.71
C PHE A 132 -5.31 6.79 -5.36
N HIS A 133 -4.14 6.17 -5.42
CA HIS A 133 -2.88 6.86 -5.24
C HIS A 133 -2.71 7.97 -6.26
N SER A 134 -2.06 9.07 -5.85
CA SER A 134 -1.58 10.06 -6.80
C SER A 134 -0.60 9.41 -7.80
N PRO A 135 -0.61 9.80 -9.09
CA PRO A 135 0.42 9.38 -10.04
C PRO A 135 1.85 9.63 -9.54
N ARG A 136 2.07 10.68 -8.74
CA ARG A 136 3.37 11.01 -8.13
C ARG A 136 3.78 10.05 -7.00
N SER A 137 2.85 9.23 -6.50
CA SER A 137 3.15 8.18 -5.54
C SER A 137 3.13 6.76 -6.12
N THR A 138 2.78 6.61 -7.40
CA THR A 138 2.80 5.31 -8.10
C THR A 138 4.13 5.04 -8.78
N ILE A 139 4.75 3.90 -8.51
CA ILE A 139 6.04 3.44 -9.08
C ILE A 139 5.82 2.17 -9.92
N GLN A 140 6.84 1.72 -10.66
CA GLN A 140 6.71 0.48 -11.44
C GLN A 140 6.51 -0.73 -10.53
N VAL A 141 5.72 -1.71 -10.99
CA VAL A 141 5.50 -2.98 -10.25
C VAL A 141 6.82 -3.67 -9.89
N SER A 142 7.83 -3.59 -10.76
CA SER A 142 9.17 -4.14 -10.47
C SER A 142 9.90 -3.43 -9.32
N GLU A 143 9.67 -2.13 -9.14
CA GLU A 143 10.22 -1.36 -8.01
C GLU A 143 9.50 -1.72 -6.71
N VAL A 144 8.19 -1.94 -6.76
CA VAL A 144 7.40 -2.47 -5.63
C VAL A 144 7.93 -3.83 -5.18
N GLU A 145 8.14 -4.75 -6.13
CA GLU A 145 8.69 -6.07 -5.84
C GLU A 145 10.07 -5.98 -5.19
N ASN A 146 10.98 -5.18 -5.75
CA ASN A 146 12.32 -4.97 -5.20
C ASN A 146 12.28 -4.38 -3.77
N ALA A 147 11.39 -3.42 -3.51
CA ALA A 147 11.22 -2.82 -2.19
C ALA A 147 10.69 -3.85 -1.17
N LEU A 148 9.74 -4.70 -1.56
CA LEU A 148 9.24 -5.79 -0.72
C LEU A 148 10.32 -6.82 -0.40
N LEU A 149 11.13 -7.20 -1.38
CA LEU A 149 12.25 -8.12 -1.20
C LEU A 149 13.30 -7.53 -0.24
N GLU A 150 13.59 -6.22 -0.35
CA GLU A 150 14.45 -5.53 0.59
C GLU A 150 13.85 -5.51 1.99
N PHE A 151 12.57 -5.14 2.14
CA PHE A 151 11.86 -5.09 3.41
C PHE A 151 11.97 -6.43 4.15
N CYS A 152 11.69 -7.52 3.43
CA CYS A 152 11.77 -8.88 3.96
C CYS A 152 13.20 -9.28 4.32
N ARG A 153 14.18 -8.92 3.49
CA ARG A 153 15.61 -9.22 3.73
C ARG A 153 16.15 -8.48 4.95
N ALA A 154 15.74 -7.22 5.15
CA ALA A 154 16.19 -6.41 6.27
C ALA A 154 15.57 -6.85 7.60
N GLY A 155 14.31 -7.28 7.59
CA GLY A 155 13.66 -7.83 8.77
C GLY A 155 13.47 -6.84 9.93
N THR A 156 13.48 -5.54 9.64
CA THR A 156 13.51 -4.47 10.67
C THR A 156 12.21 -3.68 10.78
N GLY A 157 11.29 -3.83 9.82
CA GLY A 157 10.11 -2.96 9.69
C GLY A 157 10.41 -1.57 9.13
N ARG A 158 11.68 -1.18 8.93
CA ARG A 158 12.02 0.13 8.37
C ARG A 158 11.65 0.24 6.90
N ARG A 159 11.45 1.47 6.43
CA ARG A 159 11.29 1.80 5.01
C ARG A 159 12.42 1.22 4.16
N PRO A 160 12.10 0.50 3.08
CA PRO A 160 13.07 0.11 2.05
C PRO A 160 13.79 1.32 1.45
N GLN A 161 15.09 1.17 1.20
CA GLN A 161 15.95 2.20 0.61
C GLN A 161 16.07 2.08 -0.91
N SER A 162 15.59 0.99 -1.52
CA SER A 162 15.57 0.79 -2.97
C SER A 162 14.65 1.76 -3.73
N ILE A 163 13.82 2.54 -3.03
CA ILE A 163 12.93 3.54 -3.60
C ILE A 163 13.01 4.85 -2.83
N GLN A 164 12.51 5.91 -3.45
CA GLN A 164 12.33 7.21 -2.80
C GLN A 164 11.00 7.26 -2.05
N TRP A 165 10.95 8.10 -1.01
CA TRP A 165 9.79 8.28 -0.16
C TRP A 165 9.48 9.76 -0.01
N ALA A 166 8.21 10.10 -0.11
CA ALA A 166 7.69 11.42 0.24
C ALA A 166 6.79 11.31 1.47
N GLU A 167 6.75 12.37 2.27
CA GLU A 167 5.72 12.50 3.30
C GLU A 167 4.34 12.51 2.64
N GLY A 168 3.36 11.86 3.27
CA GLY A 168 2.04 11.70 2.67
C GLY A 168 0.96 11.29 3.66
N ASP A 169 -0.13 10.77 3.13
CA ASP A 169 -1.26 10.27 3.92
C ASP A 169 -1.65 8.83 3.55
N LEU A 170 -2.55 8.24 4.34
CA LEU A 170 -3.07 6.88 4.10
C LEU A 170 -3.92 6.77 2.83
N ALA A 171 -4.28 7.90 2.22
CA ALA A 171 -4.97 7.96 0.93
C ALA A 171 -3.99 8.01 -0.26
N GLY A 172 -2.69 7.78 -0.01
CA GLY A 172 -1.69 7.66 -1.06
C GLY A 172 -1.32 8.98 -1.71
N ARG A 173 -1.61 10.11 -1.07
CA ARG A 173 -1.24 11.45 -1.55
C ARG A 173 0.01 11.94 -0.87
N ARG A 174 0.78 12.77 -1.57
CA ARG A 174 1.94 13.43 -0.98
C ARG A 174 1.51 14.68 -0.21
N ALA A 175 2.24 15.02 0.84
CA ALA A 175 1.96 16.21 1.63
C ALA A 175 2.22 17.51 0.84
N ASP A 176 3.10 17.47 -0.17
CA ASP A 176 3.42 18.58 -1.07
C ASP A 176 2.41 18.74 -2.24
N GLU A 177 1.39 17.88 -2.33
CA GLU A 177 0.34 18.00 -3.33
C GLU A 177 -0.73 18.99 -2.87
N THR A 178 -0.92 20.05 -3.65
CA THR A 178 -2.01 20.99 -3.44
C THR A 178 -3.35 20.31 -3.75
N ARG A 179 -4.36 20.48 -2.87
CA ARG A 179 -5.75 20.02 -3.11
C ARG A 179 -6.37 20.51 -4.43
N SER A 180 -5.75 21.46 -5.12
CA SER A 180 -6.21 21.99 -6.40
C SER A 180 -5.95 21.07 -7.59
N ASP A 181 -5.06 20.08 -7.47
CA ASP A 181 -4.76 19.12 -8.56
C ASP A 181 -5.81 17.98 -8.67
N VAL A 182 -6.87 18.05 -7.85
CA VAL A 182 -7.92 17.03 -7.69
C VAL A 182 -9.23 17.40 -8.40
N VAL A 183 -9.36 18.60 -8.96
CA VAL A 183 -10.64 19.08 -9.53
C VAL A 183 -10.56 19.26 -11.05
N ASP A 184 -10.35 18.16 -11.78
CA ASP A 184 -10.71 18.09 -13.21
C ASP A 184 -11.52 16.82 -13.56
N GLY A 185 -11.94 16.04 -12.55
CA GLY A 185 -12.64 14.76 -12.74
C GLY A 185 -14.05 14.64 -12.16
N ILE A 186 -14.51 15.60 -11.35
CA ILE A 186 -15.90 15.59 -10.85
C ILE A 186 -16.74 16.37 -11.85
N CYS A 187 -17.27 15.67 -12.85
CA CYS A 187 -18.46 16.13 -13.56
C CYS A 187 -19.59 16.19 -12.53
N PHE A 188 -19.82 17.36 -11.92
CA PHE A 188 -21.14 17.68 -11.42
C PHE A 188 -22.04 17.63 -12.65
N VAL A 189 -22.86 16.58 -12.75
CA VAL A 189 -23.98 16.59 -13.68
C VAL A 189 -24.81 17.78 -13.27
N ASP A 190 -24.82 18.84 -14.09
CA ASP A 190 -25.73 19.96 -13.87
C ASP A 190 -27.13 19.39 -13.69
N ASP A 191 -27.73 19.67 -12.53
CA ASP A 191 -29.07 19.24 -12.20
C ASP A 191 -30.02 19.81 -13.28
N PRO A 192 -30.71 18.99 -14.08
CA PRO A 192 -31.56 19.46 -15.18
C PRO A 192 -32.85 20.14 -14.71
N TRP A 193 -32.93 20.55 -13.43
CA TRP A 193 -34.10 21.15 -12.80
C TRP A 193 -33.83 22.53 -12.14
N ALA A 194 -32.75 23.22 -12.50
CA ALA A 194 -32.53 24.63 -12.14
C ALA A 194 -33.15 25.61 -13.14
#